data_AF-E9GV53-F1
#
_entry.id   AF-E9GV53-F1
#
_cell.length_a   1.000
_cell.length_b   1.000
_cell.length_c   1.000
_cell.angle_alpha   90.00
_cell.angle_beta   90.00
_cell.angle_gamma   90.00
#
_symmetry.space_group_name_H-M   'P 1'
#
loop_
_entity.id
_entity.type
_entity.pdbx_description
1 polymer ?
#
loop_
_entity_poly.entity_id
_entity_poly.type
_entity_poly.pdbx_seq_one_letter_code
_entity_poly.pdbx_strand_id
1 'polypeptide(L)'
;MAPRRALTEEEKEEKNRKLREKRAQQDPQAKAKRLEENRERAKYVREQKKRQVDQEEANKEEAERKKKLRRSQSTVDRQARLETEAKNRREQRAIEEEELRQARLREQAARQEVLRAEENERQTRERLEKKSLRQKAVREKENEEEKRARQDQDNERHRVLRAQQTGEERIEIAIADRLRHQLYLNEESQEEAEVRRELNREQTVTYRATENEEEAEERREDSRIRMELIREEREETEELMRAMDAFEHAEMIPIETEEERSHREKILEERNRAGVPRTHRAACKKIESEANVPIHYCGEMNLICEECGAKHFKAERPQDKKFQKCCKKGKVILPPPKECPEPLLKLLQNDHPKAKHFMSKIRNYNSAHAFASMGAKMNSPPGRGPYCFRIHGQVYHNTAAVGTTDNPKYADLYFMDAAQASSYRANVEANGG
;
A
#
# COMPACT_ATOMS: atom_id res chain seq x y z
N MET A 1 1.76 -32.53 58.01
CA MET A 1 0.89 -33.74 58.09
C MET A 1 0.57 -34.16 56.66
N ALA A 2 0.88 -35.40 56.27
CA ALA A 2 0.59 -35.90 54.93
C ALA A 2 -0.93 -35.89 54.64
N PRO A 3 -1.38 -35.54 53.42
CA PRO A 3 -2.79 -35.58 53.06
C PRO A 3 -3.30 -37.03 53.19
N ARG A 4 -4.35 -37.24 53.99
CA ARG A 4 -4.96 -38.56 54.15
C ARG A 4 -5.50 -39.03 52.79
N ARG A 5 -5.02 -40.19 52.32
CA ARG A 5 -5.55 -40.90 51.15
C ARG A 5 -7.08 -41.04 51.27
N ALA A 6 -7.82 -40.61 50.26
CA ALA A 6 -9.25 -40.82 50.18
C ALA A 6 -9.51 -42.32 49.99
N LEU A 7 -10.34 -42.90 50.86
CA LEU A 7 -10.79 -44.29 50.73
C LEU A 7 -11.64 -44.44 49.46
N THR A 8 -11.44 -45.52 48.74
CA THR A 8 -12.31 -45.95 47.62
C THR A 8 -13.70 -46.32 48.15
N GLU A 9 -14.72 -46.32 47.29
CA GLU A 9 -16.10 -46.65 47.69
C GLU A 9 -16.20 -48.06 48.31
N GLU A 10 -15.47 -49.03 47.76
CA GLU A 10 -15.39 -50.40 48.29
C GLU A 10 -14.75 -50.44 49.70
N GLU A 11 -13.67 -49.70 49.91
CA GLU A 11 -13.04 -49.59 51.25
C GLU A 11 -13.95 -48.90 52.27
N LYS A 12 -14.77 -47.93 51.84
CA LYS A 12 -15.79 -47.30 52.69
C LYS A 12 -16.90 -48.29 53.05
N GLU A 13 -17.39 -49.06 52.10
CA GLU A 13 -18.41 -50.08 52.30
C GLU A 13 -17.94 -51.18 53.23
N GLU A 14 -16.72 -51.69 53.06
CA GLU A 14 -16.15 -52.71 53.94
C GLU A 14 -15.94 -52.17 55.36
N LYS A 15 -15.45 -50.94 55.50
CA LYS A 15 -15.34 -50.26 56.79
C LYS A 15 -16.71 -50.10 57.45
N ASN A 16 -17.75 -49.78 56.68
CA ASN A 16 -19.12 -49.70 57.16
C ASN A 16 -19.67 -51.08 57.57
N ARG A 17 -19.33 -52.15 56.83
CA ARG A 17 -19.69 -53.54 57.18
C ARG A 17 -19.09 -53.96 58.51
N LYS A 18 -17.77 -53.80 58.68
CA LYS A 18 -17.05 -54.08 59.94
C LYS A 18 -17.60 -53.26 61.11
N LEU A 19 -17.99 -52.01 60.87
CA LEU A 19 -18.62 -51.16 61.89
C LEU A 19 -20.03 -51.64 62.26
N ARG A 20 -20.81 -52.18 61.31
CA ARG A 20 -22.14 -52.77 61.56
C ARG A 20 -22.02 -54.06 62.36
N GLU A 21 -21.08 -54.94 62.02
CA GLU A 21 -20.77 -56.17 62.77
C GLU A 21 -20.37 -55.85 64.22
N LYS A 22 -19.48 -54.88 64.42
CA LYS A 22 -19.07 -54.42 65.76
C LYS A 22 -20.22 -53.78 66.57
N ARG A 23 -21.22 -53.19 65.90
CA ARG A 23 -22.43 -52.66 66.54
C ARG A 23 -23.45 -53.75 66.89
N ALA A 24 -23.42 -54.90 66.23
CA ALA A 24 -24.32 -56.02 66.48
C ALA A 24 -23.91 -56.81 67.75
N GLN A 25 -22.62 -56.83 68.07
CA GLN A 25 -22.05 -57.48 69.27
C GLN A 25 -21.99 -56.54 70.51
N GLN A 26 -22.57 -55.35 70.43
CA GLN A 26 -22.47 -54.33 71.48
C GLN A 26 -23.45 -54.59 72.62
N ASP A 27 -22.96 -54.55 73.86
CA ASP A 27 -23.77 -54.66 75.09
C ASP A 27 -24.96 -53.65 75.11
N PRO A 28 -26.17 -54.08 75.51
CA PRO A 28 -27.35 -53.20 75.57
C PRO A 28 -27.16 -51.86 76.28
N GLN A 29 -26.43 -51.82 77.40
CA GLN A 29 -26.18 -50.56 78.13
C GLN A 29 -25.26 -49.61 77.33
N ALA A 30 -24.19 -50.15 76.72
CA ALA A 30 -23.29 -49.39 75.86
C ALA A 30 -24.00 -48.87 74.57
N LYS A 31 -24.93 -49.65 74.02
CA LYS A 31 -25.76 -49.26 72.86
C LYS A 31 -26.69 -48.09 73.21
N ALA A 32 -27.32 -48.14 74.39
CA ALA A 32 -28.21 -47.08 74.89
C ALA A 32 -27.45 -45.78 75.13
N LYS A 33 -26.31 -45.82 75.84
CA LYS A 33 -25.46 -44.64 76.11
C LYS A 33 -24.98 -43.96 74.82
N ARG A 34 -24.53 -44.72 73.82
CA ARG A 34 -24.12 -44.16 72.51
C ARG A 34 -25.30 -43.53 71.76
N LEU A 35 -26.48 -44.14 71.80
CA LEU A 35 -27.68 -43.58 71.17
C LEU A 35 -28.10 -42.28 71.86
N GLU A 36 -27.98 -42.20 73.18
CA GLU A 36 -28.21 -40.99 73.97
C GLU A 36 -27.18 -39.89 73.65
N GLU A 37 -25.88 -40.21 73.64
CA GLU A 37 -24.81 -39.30 73.22
C GLU A 37 -24.99 -38.81 71.77
N ASN A 38 -25.44 -39.67 70.86
CA ASN A 38 -25.77 -39.28 69.48
C ASN A 38 -27.01 -38.38 69.41
N ARG A 39 -28.02 -38.61 70.26
CA ARG A 39 -29.20 -37.74 70.38
C ARG A 39 -28.79 -36.36 70.92
N GLU A 40 -27.94 -36.30 71.94
CA GLU A 40 -27.42 -35.05 72.50
C GLU A 40 -26.53 -34.30 71.48
N ARG A 41 -25.63 -34.99 70.78
CA ARG A 41 -24.86 -34.39 69.67
C ARG A 41 -25.77 -33.87 68.54
N ALA A 42 -26.81 -34.62 68.18
CA ALA A 42 -27.77 -34.19 67.17
C ALA A 42 -28.59 -32.97 67.62
N LYS A 43 -28.98 -32.89 68.90
CA LYS A 43 -29.60 -31.70 69.48
C LYS A 43 -28.66 -30.50 69.43
N TYR A 44 -27.42 -30.65 69.88
CA TYR A 44 -26.41 -29.58 69.84
C TYR A 44 -26.16 -29.06 68.41
N VAL A 45 -26.00 -29.94 67.43
CA VAL A 45 -25.81 -29.54 66.02
C VAL A 45 -27.05 -28.83 65.47
N ARG A 46 -28.26 -29.27 65.83
CA ARG A 46 -29.51 -28.59 65.43
C ARG A 46 -29.62 -27.21 66.05
N GLU A 47 -29.28 -27.05 67.32
CA GLU A 47 -29.27 -25.75 68.00
C GLU A 47 -28.22 -24.81 67.42
N GLN A 48 -27.02 -25.30 67.12
CA GLN A 48 -25.97 -24.51 66.46
C GLN A 48 -26.41 -24.04 65.06
N LYS A 49 -27.00 -24.94 64.26
CA LYS A 49 -27.58 -24.57 62.96
C LYS A 49 -28.70 -23.56 63.10
N LYS A 50 -29.60 -23.74 64.08
CA LYS A 50 -30.69 -22.80 64.34
C LYS A 50 -30.14 -21.41 64.72
N ARG A 51 -29.17 -21.33 65.61
CA ARG A 51 -28.49 -20.07 65.97
C ARG A 51 -27.84 -19.40 64.76
N GLN A 52 -27.19 -20.18 63.87
CA GLN A 52 -26.62 -19.63 62.64
C GLN A 52 -27.70 -19.07 61.71
N VAL A 53 -28.80 -19.79 61.51
CA VAL A 53 -29.92 -19.35 60.68
C VAL A 53 -30.58 -18.10 61.28
N ASP A 54 -30.86 -18.10 62.58
CA ASP A 54 -31.46 -16.96 63.29
C ASP A 54 -30.54 -15.73 63.19
N GLN A 55 -29.22 -15.91 63.29
CA GLN A 55 -28.23 -14.84 63.15
C GLN A 55 -28.13 -14.33 61.70
N GLU A 56 -28.17 -15.22 60.71
CA GLU A 56 -28.26 -14.84 59.30
C GLU A 56 -29.54 -14.06 58.98
N GLU A 57 -30.67 -14.45 59.57
CA GLU A 57 -31.95 -13.80 59.39
C GLU A 57 -31.97 -12.40 60.05
N ALA A 58 -31.47 -12.28 61.28
CA ALA A 58 -31.27 -10.98 61.92
C ALA A 58 -30.35 -10.05 61.12
N ASN A 59 -29.24 -10.58 60.56
CA ASN A 59 -28.35 -9.82 59.70
C ASN A 59 -29.04 -9.36 58.40
N LYS A 60 -29.90 -10.21 57.81
CA LYS A 60 -30.71 -9.87 56.62
C LYS A 60 -31.72 -8.78 56.94
N GLU A 61 -32.42 -8.87 58.07
CA GLU A 61 -33.36 -7.85 58.51
C GLU A 61 -32.68 -6.50 58.74
N GLU A 62 -31.51 -6.51 59.40
CA GLU A 62 -30.72 -5.29 59.62
C GLU A 62 -30.24 -4.69 58.29
N ALA A 63 -29.79 -5.52 57.34
CA ALA A 63 -29.40 -5.08 56.01
C ALA A 63 -30.57 -4.44 55.24
N GLU A 64 -31.76 -5.04 55.29
CA GLU A 64 -32.96 -4.47 54.67
C GLU A 64 -33.41 -3.16 55.35
N ARG A 65 -33.36 -3.06 56.68
CA ARG A 65 -33.60 -1.80 57.41
C ARG A 65 -32.63 -0.71 56.96
N LYS A 66 -31.33 -1.02 56.91
CA LYS A 66 -30.30 -0.09 56.39
C LYS A 66 -30.63 0.33 54.96
N LYS A 67 -30.95 -0.61 54.07
CA LYS A 67 -31.30 -0.34 52.66
C LYS A 67 -32.52 0.57 52.53
N LYS A 68 -33.57 0.36 53.32
CA LYS A 68 -34.75 1.25 53.38
C LYS A 68 -34.35 2.65 53.82
N LEU A 69 -33.56 2.78 54.89
CA LEU A 69 -33.03 4.07 55.35
C LEU A 69 -32.19 4.78 54.28
N ARG A 70 -31.37 4.03 53.53
CA ARG A 70 -30.58 4.59 52.41
C ARG A 70 -31.45 5.10 51.25
N ARG A 71 -32.62 4.48 51.01
CA ARG A 71 -33.56 4.87 49.95
C ARG A 71 -34.32 6.15 50.30
N SER A 72 -34.64 6.35 51.57
CA SER A 72 -35.34 7.54 52.06
C SER A 72 -34.40 8.71 52.41
N GLN A 73 -33.10 8.56 52.18
CA GLN A 73 -32.10 9.53 52.60
C GLN A 73 -32.02 10.74 51.64
N SER A 74 -31.83 11.93 52.21
CA SER A 74 -31.58 13.15 51.42
C SER A 74 -30.24 13.07 50.66
N THR A 75 -30.08 13.91 49.63
CA THR A 75 -28.84 14.00 48.85
C THR A 75 -27.65 14.45 49.71
N VAL A 76 -27.87 15.39 50.63
CA VAL A 76 -26.86 15.92 51.56
C VAL A 76 -26.40 14.86 52.54
N ASP A 77 -27.34 14.16 53.20
CA ASP A 77 -26.99 13.11 54.15
C ASP A 77 -26.30 11.93 53.45
N ARG A 78 -26.69 11.64 52.18
CA ARG A 78 -26.02 10.63 51.36
C ARG A 78 -24.58 11.02 51.08
N GLN A 79 -24.30 12.28 50.75
CA GLN A 79 -22.94 12.79 50.53
C GLN A 79 -22.10 12.70 51.81
N ALA A 80 -22.62 13.21 52.94
CA ALA A 80 -21.93 13.16 54.23
C ALA A 80 -21.56 11.72 54.65
N ARG A 81 -22.47 10.75 54.43
CA ARG A 81 -22.15 9.33 54.67
C ARG A 81 -21.04 8.83 53.75
N LEU A 82 -21.10 9.12 52.46
CA LEU A 82 -20.08 8.68 51.49
C LEU A 82 -18.71 9.28 51.79
N GLU A 83 -18.66 10.55 52.23
CA GLU A 83 -17.43 11.19 52.68
C GLU A 83 -16.84 10.52 53.92
N THR A 84 -17.70 10.20 54.90
CA THR A 84 -17.29 9.46 56.11
C THR A 84 -16.77 8.06 55.76
N GLU A 85 -17.47 7.32 54.90
CA GLU A 85 -17.04 6.01 54.43
C GLU A 85 -15.72 6.10 53.64
N ALA A 86 -15.55 7.14 52.81
CA ALA A 86 -14.31 7.37 52.07
C ALA A 86 -13.14 7.68 53.00
N LYS A 87 -13.36 8.48 54.05
CA LYS A 87 -12.36 8.77 55.09
C LYS A 87 -11.92 7.50 55.82
N ASN A 88 -12.87 6.71 56.32
CA ASN A 88 -12.57 5.45 57.01
C ASN A 88 -11.79 4.48 56.10
N ARG A 89 -12.15 4.36 54.82
CA ARG A 89 -11.40 3.54 53.86
C ARG A 89 -9.97 4.05 53.62
N ARG A 90 -9.76 5.37 53.60
CA ARG A 90 -8.42 5.97 53.45
C ARG A 90 -7.56 5.65 54.67
N GLU A 91 -8.10 5.81 55.87
CA GLU A 91 -7.42 5.50 57.13
C GLU A 91 -7.06 4.02 57.22
N GLN A 92 -7.99 3.12 56.89
CA GLN A 92 -7.72 1.67 56.85
C GLN A 92 -6.62 1.31 55.84
N ARG A 93 -6.63 1.92 54.64
CA ARG A 93 -5.58 1.69 53.62
C ARG A 93 -4.21 2.27 54.01
N ALA A 94 -4.19 3.30 54.85
CA ALA A 94 -2.95 3.92 55.32
C ALA A 94 -2.22 3.02 56.33
N ILE A 95 -2.97 2.26 57.14
CA ILE A 95 -2.45 1.35 58.17
C ILE A 95 -2.30 -0.09 57.64
N GLU A 96 -2.80 -0.37 56.43
CA GLU A 96 -2.74 -1.69 55.77
C GLU A 96 -1.29 -2.17 55.58
N GLU A 97 -0.99 -3.37 56.10
CA GLU A 97 0.27 -4.06 55.88
C GLU A 97 0.49 -4.40 54.40
N GLU A 98 1.75 -4.48 53.97
CA GLU A 98 2.11 -4.64 52.55
C GLU A 98 1.55 -5.94 51.94
N GLU A 99 1.53 -7.05 52.68
CA GLU A 99 0.97 -8.32 52.18
C GLU A 99 -0.54 -8.22 51.90
N LEU A 100 -1.29 -7.60 52.82
CA LEU A 100 -2.73 -7.37 52.67
C LEU A 100 -3.00 -6.39 51.52
N ARG A 101 -2.18 -5.35 51.41
CA ARG A 101 -2.25 -4.39 50.29
C ARG A 101 -2.03 -5.08 48.95
N GLN A 102 -1.04 -5.95 48.83
CA GLN A 102 -0.80 -6.71 47.61
C GLN A 102 -1.93 -7.68 47.29
N ALA A 103 -2.45 -8.41 48.29
CA ALA A 103 -3.60 -9.29 48.12
C ALA A 103 -4.83 -8.52 47.60
N ARG A 104 -5.13 -7.35 48.19
CA ARG A 104 -6.23 -6.47 47.74
C ARG A 104 -6.03 -5.97 46.32
N LEU A 105 -4.81 -5.56 45.96
CA LEU A 105 -4.51 -5.09 44.59
C LEU A 105 -4.63 -6.22 43.56
N ARG A 106 -4.19 -7.45 43.91
CA ARG A 106 -4.36 -8.64 43.06
C ARG A 106 -5.83 -8.98 42.87
N GLU A 107 -6.61 -8.99 43.94
CA GLU A 107 -8.06 -9.22 43.86
C GLU A 107 -8.76 -8.15 43.01
N GLN A 108 -8.38 -6.88 43.18
CA GLN A 108 -8.90 -5.78 42.36
C GLN A 108 -8.51 -5.93 40.88
N ALA A 109 -7.28 -6.34 40.58
CA ALA A 109 -6.82 -6.59 39.21
C ALA A 109 -7.62 -7.73 38.56
N ALA A 110 -7.78 -8.86 39.26
CA ALA A 110 -8.57 -10.00 38.78
C ALA A 110 -10.04 -9.62 38.51
N ARG A 111 -10.68 -8.86 39.42
CA ARG A 111 -12.04 -8.35 39.19
C ARG A 111 -12.12 -7.46 37.95
N GLN A 112 -11.13 -6.60 37.71
CA GLN A 112 -11.09 -5.76 36.52
C GLN A 112 -10.85 -6.55 35.23
N GLU A 113 -10.05 -7.61 35.30
CA GLU A 113 -9.80 -8.50 34.17
C GLU A 113 -11.07 -9.20 33.71
N VAL A 114 -11.86 -9.74 34.64
CA VAL A 114 -13.17 -10.33 34.35
C VAL A 114 -14.10 -9.30 33.69
N LEU A 115 -14.20 -8.10 34.27
CA LEU A 115 -15.03 -7.04 33.69
C LEU A 115 -14.57 -6.64 32.27
N ARG A 116 -13.27 -6.60 32.00
CA ARG A 116 -12.71 -6.28 30.67
C ARG A 116 -12.95 -7.41 29.66
N ALA A 117 -12.96 -8.67 30.10
CA ALA A 117 -13.25 -9.81 29.25
C ALA A 117 -14.73 -9.84 28.81
N GLU A 118 -15.62 -9.29 29.63
CA GLU A 118 -17.05 -9.16 29.33
C GLU A 118 -17.40 -7.88 28.53
N GLU A 119 -16.44 -6.99 28.26
CA GLU A 119 -16.69 -5.76 27.49
C GLU A 119 -16.99 -6.06 26.01
N ASN A 120 -18.06 -5.45 25.48
CA ASN A 120 -18.31 -5.46 24.04
C ASN A 120 -17.43 -4.44 23.29
N GLU A 121 -17.39 -4.52 21.96
CA GLU A 121 -16.55 -3.63 21.12
C GLU A 121 -16.82 -2.13 21.33
N ARG A 122 -18.07 -1.75 21.59
CA ARG A 122 -18.41 -0.35 21.86
C ARG A 122 -17.84 0.11 23.20
N GLN A 123 -18.01 -0.71 24.23
CA GLN A 123 -17.49 -0.43 25.57
C GLN A 123 -15.96 -0.39 25.59
N THR A 124 -15.29 -1.27 24.86
CA THR A 124 -13.82 -1.25 24.73
C THR A 124 -13.36 0.03 24.04
N ARG A 125 -14.01 0.45 22.94
CA ARG A 125 -13.72 1.72 22.26
C ARG A 125 -13.91 2.92 23.17
N GLU A 126 -15.06 3.04 23.84
CA GLU A 126 -15.35 4.14 24.77
C GLU A 126 -14.35 4.19 25.95
N ARG A 127 -13.93 3.03 26.47
CA ARG A 127 -12.91 2.95 27.52
C ARG A 127 -11.53 3.40 27.02
N LEU A 128 -11.12 2.95 25.84
CA LEU A 128 -9.84 3.32 25.23
C LEU A 128 -9.80 4.82 24.88
N GLU A 129 -10.91 5.38 24.40
CA GLU A 129 -11.06 6.81 24.14
C GLU A 129 -10.95 7.62 25.44
N LYS A 130 -11.70 7.25 26.49
CA LYS A 130 -11.58 7.89 27.82
C LYS A 130 -10.16 7.79 28.39
N LYS A 131 -9.45 6.66 28.17
CA LYS A 131 -8.05 6.49 28.57
C LYS A 131 -7.14 7.44 27.78
N SER A 132 -7.33 7.54 26.46
CA SER A 132 -6.58 8.45 25.59
C SER A 132 -6.77 9.91 26.00
N LEU A 133 -8.02 10.35 26.22
CA LEU A 133 -8.33 11.71 26.68
C LEU A 133 -7.69 12.04 28.03
N ARG A 134 -7.70 11.10 28.98
CA ARG A 134 -7.02 11.28 30.27
C ARG A 134 -5.51 11.43 30.10
N GLN A 135 -4.89 10.60 29.27
CA GLN A 135 -3.46 10.69 28.99
C GLN A 135 -3.11 12.01 28.30
N LYS A 136 -3.93 12.45 27.35
CA LYS A 136 -3.78 13.76 26.69
C LYS A 136 -3.85 14.91 27.69
N ALA A 137 -4.85 14.91 28.58
CA ALA A 137 -4.99 15.94 29.62
C ALA A 137 -3.85 15.95 30.65
N VAL A 138 -3.20 14.81 30.89
CA VAL A 138 -1.97 14.75 31.70
C VAL A 138 -0.81 15.36 30.93
N ARG A 139 -0.60 14.96 29.66
CA ARG A 139 0.48 15.48 28.80
C ARG A 139 0.39 16.98 28.56
N GLU A 140 -0.81 17.54 28.47
CA GLU A 140 -1.03 18.98 28.32
C GLU A 140 -0.61 19.80 29.56
N LYS A 141 -0.51 19.15 30.73
CA LYS A 141 -0.07 19.77 31.98
C LYS A 141 1.40 19.50 32.31
N GLU A 142 2.07 18.64 31.55
CA GLU A 142 3.49 18.33 31.75
C GLU A 142 4.32 19.60 31.51
N ASN A 143 5.24 19.88 32.43
CA ASN A 143 6.29 20.86 32.16
C ASN A 143 7.38 20.26 31.26
N GLU A 144 8.32 21.09 30.78
CA GLU A 144 9.35 20.62 29.84
C GLU A 144 10.32 19.58 30.46
N GLU A 145 10.57 19.63 31.77
CA GLU A 145 11.41 18.63 32.45
C GLU A 145 10.71 17.27 32.55
N GLU A 146 9.44 17.25 32.95
CA GLU A 146 8.59 16.06 33.03
C GLU A 146 8.42 15.43 31.64
N LYS A 147 8.21 16.26 30.62
CA LYS A 147 8.10 15.82 29.22
C LYS A 147 9.40 15.17 28.73
N ARG A 148 10.56 15.75 29.03
CA ARG A 148 11.88 15.18 28.71
C ARG A 148 12.08 13.85 29.43
N ALA A 149 11.86 13.81 30.75
CA ALA A 149 11.99 12.58 31.53
C ALA A 149 11.10 11.44 31.00
N ARG A 150 9.87 11.75 30.58
CA ARG A 150 8.96 10.79 29.94
C ARG A 150 9.52 10.30 28.59
N GLN A 151 10.02 11.21 27.74
CA GLN A 151 10.61 10.84 26.45
C GLN A 151 11.86 9.98 26.63
N ASP A 152 12.71 10.30 27.59
CA ASP A 152 13.91 9.52 27.90
C ASP A 152 13.55 8.11 28.37
N GLN A 153 12.55 7.99 29.25
CA GLN A 153 12.05 6.69 29.69
C GLN A 153 11.46 5.87 28.54
N ASP A 154 10.72 6.52 27.63
CA ASP A 154 10.12 5.86 26.47
C ASP A 154 11.19 5.40 25.46
N ASN A 155 12.18 6.26 25.20
CA ASN A 155 13.34 5.95 24.37
C ASN A 155 14.12 4.75 24.91
N GLU A 156 14.36 4.69 26.22
CA GLU A 156 15.06 3.57 26.85
C GLU A 156 14.24 2.28 26.79
N ARG A 157 12.91 2.35 27.02
CA ARG A 157 12.02 1.19 26.81
C ARG A 157 12.10 0.67 25.38
N HIS A 158 12.01 1.55 24.38
CA HIS A 158 12.14 1.17 22.98
C HIS A 158 13.52 0.62 22.63
N ARG A 159 14.59 1.14 23.25
CA ARG A 159 15.96 0.63 23.09
C ARG A 159 16.07 -0.81 23.60
N VAL A 160 15.57 -1.09 24.80
CA VAL A 160 15.56 -2.43 25.39
C VAL A 160 14.76 -3.41 24.52
N LEU A 161 13.58 -2.99 24.05
CA LEU A 161 12.77 -3.81 23.14
C LEU A 161 13.50 -4.13 21.83
N ARG A 162 14.11 -3.12 21.18
CA ARG A 162 14.91 -3.33 19.96
C ARG A 162 16.12 -4.26 20.17
N ALA A 163 16.73 -4.20 21.35
CA ALA A 163 17.85 -5.08 21.70
C ALA A 163 17.41 -6.55 21.83
N GLN A 164 16.16 -6.80 22.23
CA GLN A 164 15.59 -8.14 22.38
C GLN A 164 15.01 -8.72 21.07
N GLN A 165 14.84 -7.89 20.03
CA GLN A 165 14.28 -8.32 18.76
C GLN A 165 15.19 -9.31 18.03
N THR A 166 14.56 -10.33 17.45
CA THR A 166 15.22 -11.32 16.58
C THR A 166 15.61 -10.71 15.23
N GLY A 167 16.47 -11.39 14.48
CA GLY A 167 16.84 -10.96 13.12
C GLY A 167 15.64 -10.88 12.18
N GLU A 168 14.71 -11.85 12.27
CA GLU A 168 13.49 -11.90 11.47
C GLU A 168 12.56 -10.73 11.79
N GLU A 169 12.30 -10.46 13.08
CA GLU A 169 11.46 -9.32 13.51
C GLU A 169 12.03 -7.98 13.02
N ARG A 170 13.36 -7.81 13.02
CA ARG A 170 14.00 -6.60 12.50
C ARG A 170 13.76 -6.44 11.00
N ILE A 171 13.81 -7.53 10.24
CA ILE A 171 13.54 -7.53 8.80
C ILE A 171 12.07 -7.17 8.54
N GLU A 172 11.13 -7.77 9.27
CA GLU A 172 9.70 -7.46 9.13
C GLU A 172 9.40 -6.00 9.44
N ILE A 173 9.96 -5.45 10.52
CA ILE A 173 9.80 -4.03 10.88
C ILE A 173 10.38 -3.14 9.78
N ALA A 174 11.57 -3.45 9.25
CA ALA A 174 12.19 -2.68 8.17
C ALA A 174 11.39 -2.74 6.86
N ILE A 175 10.76 -3.87 6.54
CA ILE A 175 9.83 -3.99 5.41
C ILE A 175 8.61 -3.11 5.65
N ALA A 176 8.00 -3.18 6.84
CA ALA A 176 6.84 -2.38 7.18
C ALA A 176 7.14 -0.86 7.17
N ASP A 177 8.32 -0.44 7.63
CA ASP A 177 8.79 0.95 7.55
C ASP A 177 8.98 1.41 6.11
N ARG A 178 9.60 0.58 5.25
CA ARG A 178 9.75 0.89 3.82
C ARG A 178 8.39 1.05 3.14
N LEU A 179 7.43 0.17 3.42
CA LEU A 179 6.08 0.26 2.86
C LEU A 179 5.35 1.52 3.34
N ARG A 180 5.42 1.85 4.65
CA ARG A 180 4.87 3.11 5.17
C ARG A 180 5.48 4.32 4.49
N HIS A 181 6.80 4.32 4.28
CA HIS A 181 7.47 5.42 3.58
C HIS A 181 7.03 5.53 2.12
N GLN A 182 6.86 4.41 1.41
CA GLN A 182 6.35 4.42 0.03
C GLN A 182 4.92 4.96 -0.04
N LEU A 183 4.05 4.57 0.90
CA LEU A 183 2.68 5.12 0.98
C LEU A 183 2.70 6.63 1.22
N TYR A 184 3.55 7.09 2.14
CA TYR A 184 3.75 8.53 2.36
C TYR A 184 4.20 9.24 1.08
N LEU A 185 5.20 8.71 0.36
CA LEU A 185 5.69 9.32 -0.90
C LEU A 185 4.64 9.36 -2.02
N ASN A 186 3.68 8.42 -2.03
CA ASN A 186 2.60 8.39 -3.01
C ASN A 186 1.51 9.44 -2.70
N GLU A 187 1.28 9.73 -1.42
CA GLU A 187 0.30 10.71 -0.95
C GLU A 187 0.91 12.12 -0.73
N GLU A 188 2.25 12.23 -0.83
CA GLU A 188 3.03 13.44 -0.60
C GLU A 188 2.63 14.57 -1.57
N SER A 189 2.28 15.74 -1.01
CA SER A 189 2.04 16.94 -1.82
C SER A 189 3.35 17.48 -2.41
N GLN A 190 3.25 18.34 -3.44
CA GLN A 190 4.44 18.93 -4.05
C GLN A 190 5.26 19.76 -3.05
N GLU A 191 4.60 20.52 -2.18
CA GLU A 191 5.26 21.33 -1.14
C GLU A 191 6.00 20.46 -0.11
N GLU A 192 5.35 19.38 0.36
CA GLU A 192 5.99 18.43 1.28
C GLU A 192 7.20 17.72 0.64
N ALA A 193 7.09 17.35 -0.64
CA ALA A 193 8.17 16.74 -1.40
C ALA A 193 9.37 17.70 -1.56
N GLU A 194 9.12 18.99 -1.75
CA GLU A 194 10.16 20.01 -1.82
C GLU A 194 10.87 20.17 -0.46
N VAL A 195 10.12 20.31 0.63
CA VAL A 195 10.67 20.40 1.99
C VAL A 195 11.53 19.17 2.32
N ARG A 196 11.04 17.95 2.03
CA ARG A 196 11.82 16.73 2.27
C ARG A 196 13.11 16.69 1.45
N ARG A 197 13.06 17.10 0.17
CA ARG A 197 14.25 17.15 -0.70
C ARG A 197 15.24 18.20 -0.22
N GLU A 198 14.76 19.34 0.27
CA GLU A 198 15.60 20.40 0.84
C GLU A 198 16.28 19.92 2.12
N LEU A 199 15.54 19.33 3.05
CA LEU A 199 16.10 18.74 4.27
C LEU A 199 17.16 17.67 3.96
N ASN A 200 16.90 16.80 2.97
CA ASN A 200 17.87 15.79 2.54
C ASN A 200 19.15 16.42 1.96
N ARG A 201 19.02 17.50 1.17
CA ARG A 201 20.17 18.27 0.66
C ARG A 201 20.97 18.89 1.80
N GLU A 202 20.31 19.52 2.76
CA GLU A 202 20.95 20.11 3.93
C GLU A 202 21.71 19.07 4.74
N GLN A 203 21.07 17.93 5.05
CA GLN A 203 21.71 16.79 5.73
C GLN A 203 22.93 16.26 4.96
N THR A 204 22.83 16.19 3.64
CA THR A 204 23.95 15.76 2.79
C THR A 204 25.11 16.76 2.85
N VAL A 205 24.81 18.07 2.88
CA VAL A 205 25.82 19.12 2.99
C VAL A 205 26.49 19.08 4.36
N THR A 206 25.72 18.96 5.44
CA THR A 206 26.29 18.90 6.80
C THR A 206 27.16 17.67 6.98
N TYR A 207 26.72 16.49 6.52
CA TYR A 207 27.53 15.27 6.55
C TYR A 207 28.84 15.43 5.78
N ARG A 208 28.79 15.95 4.54
CA ARG A 208 29.99 16.20 3.71
C ARG A 208 30.93 17.24 4.30
N ALA A 209 30.43 18.17 5.10
CA ALA A 209 31.26 19.19 5.75
C ALA A 209 32.07 18.62 6.93
N THR A 210 31.60 17.53 7.54
CA THR A 210 32.26 16.85 8.67
C THR A 210 32.96 15.55 8.26
N GLU A 211 32.89 15.17 6.98
CA GLU A 211 33.44 13.92 6.43
C GLU A 211 34.98 13.98 6.40
N ASN A 212 35.62 12.93 6.93
CA ASN A 212 37.07 12.77 6.86
C ASN A 212 37.50 12.23 5.48
N GLU A 213 38.80 12.28 5.16
CA GLU A 213 39.30 11.88 3.83
C GLU A 213 39.03 10.39 3.50
N GLU A 214 39.18 9.50 4.49
CA GLU A 214 38.87 8.06 4.36
C GLU A 214 37.38 7.83 4.08
N GLU A 215 36.49 8.48 4.85
CA GLU A 215 35.02 8.39 4.66
C GLU A 215 34.62 8.93 3.27
N ALA A 216 35.26 10.02 2.82
CA ALA A 216 35.02 10.61 1.52
C ALA A 216 35.49 9.72 0.35
N GLU A 217 36.52 8.90 0.57
CA GLU A 217 37.00 7.91 -0.39
C GLU A 217 36.07 6.69 -0.43
N GLU A 218 35.68 6.16 0.73
CA GLU A 218 34.70 5.05 0.84
C GLU A 218 33.37 5.42 0.17
N ARG A 219 32.83 6.62 0.41
CA ARG A 219 31.60 7.07 -0.26
C ARG A 219 31.75 7.18 -1.77
N ARG A 220 32.92 7.61 -2.28
CA ARG A 220 33.20 7.68 -3.72
C ARG A 220 33.24 6.29 -4.33
N GLU A 221 33.85 5.35 -3.62
CA GLU A 221 33.90 3.94 -3.99
C GLU A 221 32.51 3.30 -3.98
N ASP A 222 31.73 3.48 -2.93
CA ASP A 222 30.33 3.02 -2.84
C ASP A 222 29.47 3.61 -3.95
N SER A 223 29.66 4.89 -4.27
CA SER A 223 28.96 5.54 -5.38
C SER A 223 29.35 4.92 -6.73
N ARG A 224 30.62 4.54 -6.90
CA ARG A 224 31.12 3.86 -8.11
C ARG A 224 30.50 2.47 -8.23
N ILE A 225 30.58 1.66 -7.18
CA ILE A 225 30.02 0.31 -7.12
C ILE A 225 28.50 0.34 -7.36
N ARG A 226 27.77 1.26 -6.71
CA ARG A 226 26.33 1.43 -6.93
C ARG A 226 26.00 1.76 -8.39
N MET A 227 26.77 2.65 -9.01
CA MET A 227 26.56 3.01 -10.43
C MET A 227 26.88 1.86 -11.38
N GLU A 228 27.86 1.02 -11.03
CA GLU A 228 28.23 -0.19 -11.77
C GLU A 228 27.15 -1.27 -11.66
N LEU A 229 26.64 -1.56 -10.46
CA LEU A 229 25.51 -2.47 -10.25
C LEU A 229 24.25 -2.04 -11.01
N ILE A 230 23.90 -0.74 -10.99
CA ILE A 230 22.76 -0.21 -11.75
C ILE A 230 22.98 -0.41 -13.26
N ARG A 231 24.23 -0.31 -13.72
CA ARG A 231 24.57 -0.53 -15.13
C ARG A 231 24.44 -2.00 -15.50
N GLU A 232 24.96 -2.90 -14.68
CA GLU A 232 24.84 -4.35 -14.89
C GLU A 232 23.37 -4.80 -14.90
N GLU A 233 22.57 -4.37 -13.92
CA GLU A 233 21.13 -4.67 -13.85
C GLU A 233 20.37 -4.14 -15.10
N ARG A 234 20.76 -2.96 -15.60
CA ARG A 234 20.24 -2.44 -16.88
C ARG A 234 20.66 -3.28 -18.07
N GLU A 235 21.93 -3.71 -18.13
CA GLU A 235 22.42 -4.56 -19.21
C GLU A 235 21.70 -5.91 -19.21
N GLU A 236 21.51 -6.54 -18.03
CA GLU A 236 20.75 -7.78 -17.87
C GLU A 236 19.27 -7.64 -18.25
N THR A 237 18.60 -6.58 -17.79
CA THR A 237 17.19 -6.33 -18.16
C THR A 237 17.03 -6.04 -19.66
N GLU A 238 17.98 -5.33 -20.27
CA GLU A 238 18.00 -5.12 -21.72
C GLU A 238 18.29 -6.41 -22.49
N GLU A 239 19.10 -7.31 -21.97
CA GLU A 239 19.35 -8.63 -22.54
C GLU A 239 18.13 -9.53 -22.43
N LEU A 240 17.44 -9.52 -21.28
CA LEU A 240 16.20 -10.24 -21.08
C LEU A 240 15.13 -9.76 -22.07
N MET A 241 14.94 -8.44 -22.20
CA MET A 241 14.02 -7.89 -23.20
C MET A 241 14.42 -8.29 -24.63
N ARG A 242 15.72 -8.22 -24.98
CA ARG A 242 16.20 -8.67 -26.29
C ARG A 242 15.89 -10.16 -26.55
N ALA A 243 16.02 -11.01 -25.54
CA ALA A 243 15.70 -12.43 -25.64
C ALA A 243 14.20 -12.67 -25.77
N MET A 244 13.37 -11.92 -25.03
CA MET A 244 11.91 -11.98 -25.15
C MET A 244 11.44 -11.53 -26.54
N ASP A 245 11.93 -10.38 -27.03
CA ASP A 245 11.63 -9.87 -28.37
C ASP A 245 12.04 -10.89 -29.46
N ALA A 246 13.20 -11.52 -29.30
CA ALA A 246 13.67 -12.55 -30.23
C ALA A 246 12.77 -13.79 -30.25
N PHE A 247 12.20 -14.16 -29.10
CA PHE A 247 11.27 -15.28 -28.99
C PHE A 247 9.90 -14.96 -29.63
N GLU A 248 9.35 -13.78 -29.34
CA GLU A 248 8.11 -13.30 -29.96
C GLU A 248 8.23 -13.19 -31.49
N HIS A 249 9.41 -12.77 -31.98
CA HIS A 249 9.69 -12.71 -33.41
C HIS A 249 9.95 -14.08 -34.06
N ALA A 250 10.34 -15.10 -33.28
CA ALA A 250 10.52 -16.46 -33.77
C ALA A 250 9.19 -17.21 -33.94
N GLU A 251 8.16 -16.89 -33.14
CA GLU A 251 6.82 -17.48 -33.23
C GLU A 251 5.95 -16.84 -34.33
N MET A 252 6.29 -15.63 -34.78
CA MET A 252 5.70 -15.03 -35.98
C MET A 252 6.29 -15.69 -37.24
N ILE A 253 5.82 -16.88 -37.60
CA ILE A 253 6.05 -17.47 -38.92
C ILE A 253 5.02 -16.87 -39.88
N PRO A 254 5.37 -15.94 -40.79
CA PRO A 254 4.47 -15.65 -41.89
C PRO A 254 4.39 -16.91 -42.74
N ILE A 255 3.18 -17.37 -43.04
CA ILE A 255 2.97 -18.36 -44.10
C ILE A 255 3.27 -17.64 -45.43
N GLU A 256 4.56 -17.47 -45.72
CA GLU A 256 5.05 -16.98 -47.01
C GLU A 256 4.91 -18.12 -48.02
N THR A 257 4.29 -17.81 -49.15
CA THR A 257 4.33 -18.70 -50.30
C THR A 257 5.76 -18.75 -50.87
N GLU A 258 6.11 -19.84 -51.56
CA GLU A 258 7.46 -20.05 -52.11
C GLU A 258 7.86 -18.95 -53.13
N GLU A 259 6.87 -18.36 -53.80
CA GLU A 259 7.01 -17.22 -54.71
C GLU A 259 7.33 -15.92 -53.96
N GLU A 260 6.68 -15.66 -52.83
CA GLU A 260 6.92 -14.48 -51.99
C GLU A 260 8.31 -14.53 -51.33
N ARG A 261 8.73 -15.71 -50.86
CA ARG A 261 10.09 -15.93 -50.34
C ARG A 261 11.14 -15.65 -51.42
N SER A 262 10.96 -16.23 -52.61
CA SER A 262 11.88 -16.04 -53.74
C SER A 262 11.95 -14.58 -54.21
N HIS A 263 10.84 -13.85 -54.15
CA HIS A 263 10.80 -12.42 -54.47
C HIS A 263 11.54 -11.59 -53.42
N ARG A 264 11.32 -11.88 -52.13
CA ARG A 264 12.00 -11.21 -51.02
C ARG A 264 13.51 -11.43 -51.06
N GLU A 265 13.96 -12.65 -51.32
CA GLU A 265 15.38 -12.99 -51.44
C GLU A 265 16.03 -12.24 -52.61
N LYS A 266 15.37 -12.15 -53.77
CA LYS A 266 15.87 -11.32 -54.90
C LYS A 266 16.01 -9.85 -54.54
N ILE A 267 15.02 -9.26 -53.85
CA ILE A 267 15.10 -7.86 -53.41
C ILE A 267 16.27 -7.65 -52.44
N LEU A 268 16.47 -8.56 -51.49
CA LEU A 268 17.58 -8.49 -50.53
C LEU A 268 18.93 -8.64 -51.23
N GLU A 269 19.04 -9.53 -52.22
CA GLU A 269 20.25 -9.76 -52.99
C GLU A 269 20.59 -8.55 -53.89
N GLU A 270 19.59 -7.94 -54.54
CA GLU A 270 19.73 -6.68 -55.28
C GLU A 270 20.19 -5.54 -54.36
N ARG A 271 19.61 -5.41 -53.15
CA ARG A 271 20.02 -4.39 -52.17
C ARG A 271 21.44 -4.61 -51.67
N ASN A 272 21.83 -5.86 -51.42
CA ASN A 272 23.18 -6.21 -50.98
C ASN A 272 24.21 -5.95 -52.09
N ARG A 273 23.87 -6.22 -53.36
CA ARG A 273 24.71 -5.88 -54.52
C ARG A 273 24.84 -4.38 -54.74
N ALA A 274 23.75 -3.62 -54.59
CA ALA A 274 23.77 -2.16 -54.76
C ALA A 274 24.57 -1.43 -53.67
N GLY A 275 24.70 -2.06 -52.49
CA GLY A 275 25.32 -1.46 -51.31
C GLY A 275 24.43 -0.35 -50.71
N VAL A 276 24.42 -0.24 -49.38
CA VAL A 276 23.74 0.88 -48.72
C VAL A 276 24.60 2.14 -48.95
N PRO A 277 24.05 3.25 -49.49
CA PRO A 277 24.79 4.51 -49.57
C PRO A 277 25.34 4.84 -48.18
N ARG A 278 26.64 5.13 -48.08
CA ARG A 278 27.29 5.46 -46.79
C ARG A 278 26.81 6.83 -46.28
N THR A 279 25.57 6.90 -45.82
CA THR A 279 24.95 8.10 -45.23
C THR A 279 25.59 8.48 -43.89
N HIS A 280 26.26 7.55 -43.22
CA HIS A 280 27.00 7.80 -41.97
C HIS A 280 28.04 8.92 -42.12
N ARG A 281 28.78 8.98 -43.24
CA ARG A 281 29.76 10.07 -43.46
C ARG A 281 29.12 11.43 -43.68
N ALA A 282 27.87 11.49 -44.14
CA ALA A 282 27.13 12.74 -44.27
C ALA A 282 26.60 13.21 -42.90
N ALA A 283 26.14 12.29 -42.05
CA ALA A 283 25.66 12.56 -40.70
C ALA A 283 26.77 12.92 -39.69
N CYS A 284 28.02 12.50 -39.93
CA CYS A 284 29.17 12.81 -39.08
C CYS A 284 29.88 14.13 -39.41
N LYS A 285 29.42 14.91 -40.40
CA LYS A 285 30.00 16.24 -40.66
C LYS A 285 29.68 17.16 -39.48
N LYS A 286 30.71 17.71 -38.84
CA LYS A 286 30.53 18.75 -37.81
C LYS A 286 29.78 19.93 -38.41
N ILE A 287 28.60 20.22 -37.86
CA ILE A 287 27.88 21.46 -38.14
C ILE A 287 28.56 22.52 -37.29
N GLU A 288 29.32 23.42 -37.92
CA GLU A 288 30.06 24.48 -37.21
C GLU A 288 29.13 25.61 -36.73
N SER A 289 27.99 25.81 -37.42
CA SER A 289 26.95 26.77 -37.06
C SER A 289 25.60 26.33 -37.65
N GLU A 290 24.59 26.15 -36.79
CA GLU A 290 23.23 25.77 -37.21
C GLU A 290 22.57 26.83 -38.10
N ALA A 291 22.94 28.10 -37.95
CA ALA A 291 22.41 29.21 -38.74
C ALA A 291 22.80 29.16 -40.23
N ASN A 292 23.85 28.39 -40.57
CA ASN A 292 24.41 28.32 -41.91
C ASN A 292 24.15 26.97 -42.61
N VAL A 293 23.23 26.15 -42.09
CA VAL A 293 22.86 24.89 -42.75
C VAL A 293 22.04 25.19 -44.01
N PRO A 294 22.49 24.77 -45.20
CA PRO A 294 21.72 24.98 -46.42
C PRO A 294 20.39 24.23 -46.34
N ILE A 295 19.28 24.97 -46.31
CA ILE A 295 17.94 24.37 -46.32
C ILE A 295 17.74 23.69 -47.67
N HIS A 296 17.44 22.39 -47.64
CA HIS A 296 17.09 21.67 -48.86
C HIS A 296 15.72 22.14 -49.35
N TYR A 297 15.69 22.83 -50.49
CA TYR A 297 14.47 23.30 -51.12
C TYR A 297 14.20 22.53 -52.42
N CYS A 298 13.15 21.70 -52.42
CA CYS A 298 12.75 20.87 -53.57
C CYS A 298 12.03 21.63 -54.69
N GLY A 299 11.84 22.95 -54.55
CA GLY A 299 11.03 23.76 -55.46
C GLY A 299 9.53 23.69 -55.16
N GLU A 300 8.73 24.36 -55.99
CA GLU A 300 7.27 24.30 -55.93
C GLU A 300 6.73 22.97 -56.48
N MET A 301 5.65 22.47 -55.88
CA MET A 301 4.93 21.27 -56.33
C MET A 301 3.88 21.65 -57.38
N ASN A 302 4.33 22.06 -58.56
CA ASN A 302 3.48 22.64 -59.61
C ASN A 302 3.35 21.77 -60.88
N LEU A 303 4.04 20.63 -60.96
CA LEU A 303 3.87 19.72 -62.10
C LEU A 303 2.64 18.85 -61.91
N ILE A 304 1.66 18.99 -62.79
CA ILE A 304 0.41 18.24 -62.72
C ILE A 304 0.52 16.99 -63.58
N CYS A 305 0.13 15.83 -63.04
CA CYS A 305 0.00 14.60 -63.81
C CYS A 305 -1.21 14.70 -64.74
N GLU A 306 -0.99 14.52 -66.04
CA GLU A 306 -2.03 14.62 -67.08
C GLU A 306 -3.17 13.59 -66.91
N GLU A 307 -2.87 12.42 -66.32
CA GLU A 307 -3.82 11.31 -66.19
C GLU A 307 -4.72 11.41 -64.95
N CYS A 308 -4.22 11.98 -63.84
CA CYS A 308 -4.95 11.98 -62.56
C CYS A 308 -4.97 13.33 -61.82
N GLY A 309 -4.34 14.36 -62.35
CA GLY A 309 -4.32 15.70 -61.75
C GLY A 309 -3.43 15.85 -60.51
N ALA A 310 -2.70 14.81 -60.09
CA ALA A 310 -1.81 14.88 -58.94
C ALA A 310 -0.65 15.87 -59.18
N LYS A 311 -0.32 16.68 -58.16
CA LYS A 311 0.80 17.62 -58.19
C LYS A 311 2.10 16.94 -57.76
N HIS A 312 3.20 17.24 -58.44
CA HIS A 312 4.51 16.66 -58.26
C HIS A 312 5.62 17.71 -58.24
N PHE A 313 6.75 17.38 -57.62
CA PHE A 313 7.97 18.17 -57.72
C PHE A 313 8.73 17.88 -59.01
N LYS A 314 9.54 18.83 -59.47
CA LYS A 314 10.36 18.68 -60.69
C LYS A 314 11.30 17.47 -60.64
N ALA A 315 11.87 17.19 -59.47
CA ALA A 315 12.78 16.06 -59.25
C ALA A 315 12.08 14.69 -59.35
N GLU A 316 10.75 14.63 -59.22
CA GLU A 316 9.99 13.38 -59.32
C GLU A 316 9.61 13.02 -60.76
N ARG A 317 9.85 13.93 -61.72
CA ARG A 317 9.48 13.73 -63.12
C ARG A 317 10.39 12.68 -63.77
N PRO A 318 9.84 11.53 -64.20
CA PRO A 318 10.62 10.53 -64.92
C PRO A 318 11.01 11.05 -66.31
N GLN A 319 12.02 10.42 -66.95
CA GLN A 319 12.43 10.78 -68.32
C GLN A 319 11.26 10.71 -69.32
N ASP A 320 10.38 9.71 -69.16
CA ASP A 320 9.18 9.51 -69.98
C ASP A 320 8.09 10.57 -69.77
N LYS A 321 8.29 11.54 -68.86
CA LYS A 321 7.33 12.59 -68.45
C LYS A 321 6.01 12.08 -67.84
N LYS A 322 5.76 10.76 -67.81
CA LYS A 322 4.60 10.12 -67.20
C LYS A 322 4.88 9.70 -65.76
N PHE A 323 4.12 10.22 -64.81
CA PHE A 323 4.28 9.90 -63.39
C PHE A 323 3.80 8.48 -63.07
N GLN A 324 4.65 7.72 -62.39
CA GLN A 324 4.33 6.35 -61.97
C GLN A 324 3.76 6.27 -60.55
N LYS A 325 4.20 7.17 -59.65
CA LYS A 325 3.84 7.10 -58.22
C LYS A 325 2.37 7.39 -57.92
N CYS A 326 1.71 8.22 -58.73
CA CYS A 326 0.32 8.63 -58.48
C CYS A 326 -0.71 7.63 -59.03
N CYS A 327 -0.74 7.42 -60.35
CA CYS A 327 -1.75 6.60 -61.04
C CYS A 327 -1.13 5.47 -61.86
N LYS A 328 0.15 5.14 -61.64
CA LYS A 328 0.90 4.13 -62.40
C LYS A 328 0.83 4.36 -63.92
N LYS A 329 1.06 5.61 -64.35
CA LYS A 329 0.95 6.06 -65.76
C LYS A 329 -0.47 5.85 -66.33
N GLY A 330 -1.51 6.22 -65.58
CA GLY A 330 -2.91 6.14 -65.99
C GLY A 330 -3.57 4.77 -65.85
N LYS A 331 -2.87 3.76 -65.32
CA LYS A 331 -3.40 2.40 -65.13
C LYS A 331 -4.34 2.28 -63.93
N VAL A 332 -4.28 3.22 -63.00
CA VAL A 332 -5.11 3.25 -61.79
C VAL A 332 -6.02 4.46 -61.86
N ILE A 333 -7.33 4.21 -61.90
CA ILE A 333 -8.36 5.25 -61.76
C ILE A 333 -8.55 5.48 -60.26
N LEU A 334 -8.12 6.65 -59.79
CA LEU A 334 -8.29 7.05 -58.40
C LEU A 334 -9.68 7.67 -58.23
N PRO A 335 -10.48 7.25 -57.23
CA PRO A 335 -11.71 7.96 -56.90
C PRO A 335 -11.37 9.39 -56.45
N PRO A 336 -12.26 10.38 -56.71
CA PRO A 336 -12.05 11.72 -56.22
C PRO A 336 -11.94 11.71 -54.69
N PRO A 337 -11.09 12.57 -54.10
CA PRO A 337 -10.95 12.66 -52.66
C PRO A 337 -12.31 13.03 -52.05
N LYS A 338 -12.68 12.34 -50.97
CA LYS A 338 -13.88 12.70 -50.21
C LYS A 338 -13.73 14.12 -49.69
N GLU A 339 -14.78 14.91 -49.82
CA GLU A 339 -14.80 16.26 -49.26
C GLU A 339 -14.64 16.20 -47.74
N CYS A 340 -13.93 17.19 -47.19
CA CYS A 340 -13.77 17.32 -45.76
C CYS A 340 -15.17 17.55 -45.13
N PRO A 341 -15.58 16.76 -44.12
CA PRO A 341 -16.87 16.97 -43.47
C PRO A 341 -17.04 18.41 -42.98
N GLU A 342 -18.20 19.00 -43.25
CA GLU A 342 -18.48 20.42 -42.99
C GLU A 342 -18.12 20.89 -41.55
N PRO A 343 -18.40 20.12 -40.48
CA PRO A 343 -18.01 20.52 -39.13
C PRO A 343 -16.48 20.65 -38.94
N LEU A 344 -15.71 19.74 -39.54
CA LEU A 344 -14.25 19.75 -39.46
C LEU A 344 -13.66 20.88 -40.33
N LEU A 345 -14.25 21.12 -41.50
CA LEU A 345 -13.86 22.23 -42.36
C LEU A 345 -14.01 23.58 -41.65
N LYS A 346 -15.15 23.82 -40.98
CA LYS A 346 -15.38 25.04 -40.19
C LYS A 346 -14.40 25.19 -39.03
N LEU A 347 -13.99 24.08 -38.39
CA LEU A 347 -12.96 24.09 -37.34
C LEU A 347 -11.56 24.45 -37.89
N LEU A 348 -11.22 23.98 -39.08
CA LEU A 348 -9.93 24.26 -39.74
C LEU A 348 -9.84 25.67 -40.32
N GLN A 349 -10.96 26.21 -40.82
CA GLN A 349 -11.04 27.55 -41.45
C GLN A 349 -11.29 28.69 -40.45
N ASN A 350 -11.36 28.39 -39.14
CA ASN A 350 -11.66 29.36 -38.09
C ASN A 350 -13.10 29.92 -38.11
N ASP A 351 -14.02 29.20 -38.75
CA ASP A 351 -15.44 29.55 -38.93
C ASP A 351 -16.37 28.85 -37.94
N HIS A 352 -15.84 28.43 -36.78
CA HIS A 352 -16.59 27.80 -35.71
C HIS A 352 -16.18 28.36 -34.33
N PRO A 353 -17.09 28.51 -33.34
CA PRO A 353 -16.75 29.04 -32.02
C PRO A 353 -15.62 28.29 -31.30
N LYS A 354 -15.50 26.98 -31.56
CA LYS A 354 -14.44 26.11 -31.00
C LYS A 354 -13.15 26.08 -31.84
N ALA A 355 -13.06 26.79 -32.96
CA ALA A 355 -11.94 26.66 -33.89
C ALA A 355 -10.60 27.10 -33.29
N LYS A 356 -10.58 28.17 -32.48
CA LYS A 356 -9.37 28.60 -31.76
C LYS A 356 -8.83 27.51 -30.83
N HIS A 357 -9.72 26.88 -30.07
CA HIS A 357 -9.36 25.77 -29.19
C HIS A 357 -8.91 24.54 -29.98
N PHE A 358 -9.64 24.21 -31.05
CA PHE A 358 -9.28 23.12 -31.96
C PHE A 358 -7.88 23.29 -32.55
N MET A 359 -7.56 24.47 -33.09
CA MET A 359 -6.24 24.76 -33.66
C MET A 359 -5.13 24.74 -32.60
N SER A 360 -5.40 25.24 -31.39
CA SER A 360 -4.44 25.16 -30.26
C SER A 360 -4.15 23.71 -29.85
N LYS A 361 -5.13 22.81 -29.94
CA LYS A 361 -5.04 21.41 -29.50
C LYS A 361 -5.01 20.39 -30.64
N ILE A 362 -4.79 20.84 -31.89
CA ILE A 362 -4.91 19.98 -33.09
C ILE A 362 -3.96 18.78 -33.03
N ARG A 363 -2.78 18.93 -32.40
CA ARG A 363 -1.84 17.83 -32.19
C ARG A 363 -2.41 16.76 -31.26
N ASN A 364 -3.06 17.16 -30.17
CA ASN A 364 -3.70 16.24 -29.23
C ASN A 364 -4.84 15.46 -29.92
N TYR A 365 -5.67 16.16 -30.71
CA TYR A 365 -6.72 15.50 -31.50
C TYR A 365 -6.12 14.50 -32.52
N ASN A 366 -5.08 14.88 -33.24
CA ASN A 366 -4.41 13.99 -34.20
C ASN A 366 -3.77 12.78 -33.51
N SER A 367 -3.15 12.97 -32.33
CA SER A 367 -2.59 11.89 -31.52
C SER A 367 -3.68 10.94 -30.99
N ALA A 368 -4.84 11.46 -30.58
CA ALA A 368 -5.97 10.65 -30.14
C ALA A 368 -6.58 9.79 -31.26
N HIS A 369 -6.41 10.22 -32.51
CA HIS A 369 -6.82 9.50 -33.73
C HIS A 369 -5.64 8.81 -34.44
N ALA A 370 -4.50 8.65 -33.77
CA ALA A 370 -3.38 7.90 -34.34
C ALA A 370 -3.72 6.41 -34.40
N PHE A 371 -3.47 5.78 -35.55
CA PHE A 371 -3.70 4.35 -35.74
C PHE A 371 -2.58 3.47 -35.16
N ALA A 372 -1.36 4.01 -35.10
CA ALA A 372 -0.20 3.33 -34.55
C ALA A 372 0.54 4.29 -33.62
N SER A 373 1.16 3.74 -32.57
CA SER A 373 2.08 4.51 -31.75
C SER A 373 3.48 4.49 -32.37
N MET A 374 4.27 5.51 -32.07
CA MET A 374 5.69 5.51 -32.41
C MET A 374 6.46 4.86 -31.26
N GLY A 375 7.04 3.68 -31.53
CA GLY A 375 7.95 2.99 -30.63
C GLY A 375 9.39 3.37 -30.95
N ALA A 376 10.10 3.88 -29.96
CA ALA A 376 11.52 4.19 -30.07
C ALA A 376 12.20 4.06 -28.71
N LYS A 377 13.44 3.55 -28.69
CA LYS A 377 14.29 3.63 -27.50
C LYS A 377 14.70 5.10 -27.31
N MET A 378 14.00 5.79 -26.40
CA MET A 378 14.24 7.18 -26.07
C MET A 378 15.30 7.28 -24.98
N ASN A 379 16.44 7.86 -25.32
CA ASN A 379 17.45 8.25 -24.33
C ASN A 379 17.40 9.76 -24.14
N SER A 380 17.21 10.21 -22.91
CA SER A 380 17.41 11.62 -22.58
C SER A 380 18.91 11.93 -22.64
N PRO A 381 19.35 12.94 -23.41
CA PRO A 381 20.75 13.34 -23.40
C PRO A 381 21.13 13.84 -22.00
N PRO A 382 22.30 13.47 -21.47
CA PRO A 382 22.76 13.97 -20.18
C PRO A 382 23.05 15.48 -20.28
N GLY A 383 22.40 16.30 -19.44
CA GLY A 383 22.67 17.74 -19.35
C GLY A 383 21.46 18.61 -19.00
N ARG A 384 21.68 19.93 -18.84
CA ARG A 384 20.65 20.96 -18.64
C ARG A 384 20.44 21.79 -19.93
N GLY A 385 20.15 21.13 -21.05
CA GLY A 385 19.86 21.78 -22.33
C GLY A 385 18.35 21.89 -22.61
N PRO A 386 17.95 22.53 -23.72
CA PRO A 386 16.57 22.48 -24.23
C PRO A 386 16.08 21.03 -24.37
N TYR A 387 14.78 20.80 -24.19
CA TYR A 387 14.21 19.46 -24.25
C TYR A 387 14.45 18.82 -25.64
N CYS A 388 15.29 17.79 -25.67
CA CYS A 388 15.59 16.99 -26.85
C CYS A 388 15.45 15.51 -26.47
N PHE A 389 14.82 14.70 -27.34
CA PHE A 389 14.79 13.24 -27.20
C PHE A 389 15.73 12.63 -28.24
N ARG A 390 16.62 11.72 -27.81
CA ARG A 390 17.51 10.99 -28.72
C ARG A 390 16.93 9.60 -28.97
N ILE A 391 16.58 9.33 -30.23
CA ILE A 391 16.20 7.99 -30.66
C ILE A 391 17.46 7.23 -31.07
N HIS A 392 17.71 6.09 -30.46
CA HIS A 392 18.80 5.19 -30.85
C HIS A 392 18.25 3.96 -31.57
N GLY A 393 18.86 3.60 -32.71
CA GLY A 393 18.41 2.46 -33.51
C GLY A 393 17.28 2.79 -34.48
N GLN A 394 16.35 1.86 -34.65
CA GLN A 394 15.25 1.94 -35.62
C GLN A 394 13.99 2.52 -34.95
N VAL A 395 13.24 3.33 -35.70
CA VAL A 395 11.90 3.76 -35.31
C VAL A 395 10.93 2.65 -35.73
N TYR A 396 10.11 2.20 -34.79
CA TYR A 396 9.06 1.21 -35.05
C TYR A 396 7.69 1.89 -34.97
N HIS A 397 6.77 1.49 -35.83
CA HIS A 397 5.37 1.81 -35.66
C HIS A 397 4.73 0.64 -34.92
N ASN A 398 4.34 0.87 -33.65
CA ASN A 398 3.65 -0.16 -32.88
C ASN A 398 2.15 -0.07 -33.17
N THR A 399 1.71 -0.93 -34.08
CA THR A 399 0.31 -1.28 -34.25
C THR A 399 -0.02 -2.36 -33.22
N ALA A 400 -0.74 -2.01 -32.16
CA ALA A 400 -1.21 -3.00 -31.19
C ALA A 400 -1.99 -4.13 -31.91
N ALA A 401 -1.81 -5.36 -31.46
CA ALA A 401 -2.60 -6.49 -31.97
C ALA A 401 -4.08 -6.29 -31.61
N VAL A 402 -4.94 -6.29 -32.63
CA VAL A 402 -6.38 -6.07 -32.48
C VAL A 402 -6.98 -7.21 -31.63
N GLY A 403 -7.49 -6.91 -30.43
CA GLY A 403 -8.02 -7.93 -29.52
C GLY A 403 -8.68 -7.40 -28.24
N THR A 404 -9.20 -8.31 -27.41
CA THR A 404 -9.87 -8.00 -26.13
C THR A 404 -8.87 -7.56 -25.07
N THR A 405 -8.45 -6.30 -25.14
CA THR A 405 -7.67 -5.65 -24.10
C THR A 405 -8.61 -4.83 -23.20
N ASP A 406 -8.33 -4.79 -21.89
CA ASP A 406 -9.11 -3.98 -20.94
C ASP A 406 -8.87 -2.46 -21.12
N ASN A 407 -7.87 -2.08 -21.92
CA ASN A 407 -7.48 -0.70 -22.17
C ASN A 407 -7.14 -0.47 -23.66
N PRO A 408 -8.16 -0.43 -24.54
CA PRO A 408 -7.97 -0.34 -25.99
C PRO A 408 -7.32 0.98 -26.40
N LYS A 409 -6.30 0.91 -27.26
CA LYS A 409 -5.55 2.09 -27.74
C LYS A 409 -5.25 2.00 -29.23
N TYR A 410 -5.05 3.15 -29.86
CA TYR A 410 -4.65 3.26 -31.26
C TYR A 410 -5.59 2.49 -32.21
N ALA A 411 -5.11 1.46 -32.91
CA ALA A 411 -5.87 0.64 -33.84
C ALA A 411 -7.12 -0.01 -33.21
N ASP A 412 -7.04 -0.43 -31.93
CA ASP A 412 -8.16 -1.11 -31.24
C ASP A 412 -9.44 -0.25 -31.21
N LEU A 413 -9.27 1.07 -31.08
CA LEU A 413 -10.37 2.03 -30.98
C LEU A 413 -11.19 2.14 -32.27
N TYR A 414 -10.69 1.61 -33.40
CA TYR A 414 -11.40 1.59 -34.67
C TYR A 414 -12.30 0.36 -34.85
N PHE A 415 -12.17 -0.65 -33.97
CA PHE A 415 -13.02 -1.84 -33.95
C PHE A 415 -14.13 -1.77 -32.88
N MET A 416 -14.18 -0.68 -32.11
CA MET A 416 -15.20 -0.41 -31.10
C MET A 416 -16.30 0.50 -31.63
N ASP A 417 -17.40 0.59 -30.89
CA ASP A 417 -18.42 1.61 -31.15
C ASP A 417 -17.83 3.03 -31.04
N ALA A 418 -18.30 3.94 -31.89
CA ALA A 418 -17.76 5.29 -32.00
C ALA A 418 -17.87 6.11 -30.71
N ALA A 419 -18.94 5.93 -29.92
CA ALA A 419 -19.12 6.63 -28.66
C ALA A 419 -18.16 6.08 -27.59
N GLN A 420 -18.01 4.75 -27.53
CA GLN A 420 -17.09 4.09 -26.63
C GLN A 420 -15.63 4.49 -26.94
N ALA A 421 -15.22 4.44 -28.21
CA ALA A 421 -13.90 4.86 -28.65
C ALA A 421 -13.62 6.33 -28.31
N SER A 422 -14.62 7.21 -28.44
CA SER A 422 -14.49 8.63 -28.10
C SER A 422 -14.27 8.86 -26.60
N SER A 423 -14.93 8.06 -25.75
CA SER A 423 -14.71 8.10 -24.30
C SER A 423 -13.27 7.68 -23.93
N TYR A 424 -12.77 6.59 -24.51
CA TYR A 424 -11.38 6.19 -24.32
C TYR A 424 -10.39 7.26 -24.78
N ARG A 425 -10.61 7.85 -25.97
CA ARG A 425 -9.75 8.95 -26.49
C ARG A 425 -9.67 10.15 -25.56
N ALA A 426 -10.79 10.50 -24.91
CA ALA A 426 -10.88 11.63 -23.99
C ALA A 426 -10.17 11.37 -22.65
N ASN A 427 -10.07 10.11 -22.21
CA ASN A 427 -9.50 9.71 -20.92
C ASN A 427 -7.99 9.38 -20.97
N VAL A 428 -7.35 9.49 -22.14
CA VAL A 428 -5.89 9.31 -22.25
C VAL A 428 -5.20 10.59 -21.78
N GLU A 429 -4.44 10.50 -20.68
CA GLU A 429 -3.70 11.63 -20.08
C GLU A 429 -2.81 12.38 -21.09
N ALA A 430 -2.18 11.65 -22.02
CA ALA A 430 -1.35 12.25 -23.08
C ALA A 430 -2.15 13.15 -24.07
N ASN A 431 -3.48 13.00 -24.11
CA ASN A 431 -4.38 13.82 -24.93
C ASN A 431 -5.04 14.96 -24.11
N GLY A 432 -5.02 14.86 -22.76
CA GLY A 432 -5.59 15.82 -21.82
C GLY A 432 -4.66 17.02 -21.58
N GLY A 433 -4.53 17.88 -22.59
CA GLY A 433 -3.76 19.11 -22.49
C GLY A 433 -4.64 20.35 -22.48
#